data_AF-A0A2A2SH86-F1
#
_entry.id   AF-A0A2A2SH86-F1
#
_cell.length_a   1.000
_cell.length_b   1.000
_cell.length_c   1.000
_cell.angle_alpha   90.00
_cell.angle_beta   90.00
_cell.angle_gamma   90.00
#
_symmetry.space_group_name_H-M   'P 1'
#
loop_
_entity.id
_entity.type
_entity.pdbx_description
1 polymer ?
#
loop_
_entity_poly.entity_id
_entity_poly.type
_entity_poly.pdbx_seq_one_letter_code
_entity_poly.pdbx_strand_id
1 'polypeptide(L)'
;MQQPTAPVPDERVAYLGGGDHLFQRHIDERMVNNAAARSELERIGVRRWCANLRNARSAVVARYGPAYRAALISTMRQVVPDEVLASRMALGWNAGVITIYHNRIRDALDAAAGPLFAEAGSEAITAFSAAARSSPTVERGAADEPFEDWSFERPVAVLNACMLLSDPSVTREQFLTRKAIFDGFHQRKDAR
;
A
#
# COMPACT_ATOMS: atom_id res chain seq x y z
N MET A 1 19.58 17.86 -36.76
CA MET A 1 18.44 18.37 -35.96
C MET A 1 17.69 17.16 -35.45
N GLN A 2 17.68 16.91 -34.13
CA GLN A 2 16.84 15.85 -33.56
C GLN A 2 15.39 16.36 -33.56
N GLN A 3 14.46 15.55 -34.08
CA GLN A 3 13.02 15.84 -33.96
C GLN A 3 12.66 15.98 -32.48
N PRO A 4 11.78 16.94 -32.11
CA PRO A 4 11.23 16.98 -30.76
C PRO A 4 10.53 15.66 -30.50
N THR A 5 11.04 14.90 -29.54
CA THR A 5 10.41 13.63 -29.15
C THR A 5 9.05 13.97 -28.57
N ALA A 6 7.99 13.30 -29.03
CA ALA A 6 6.65 13.54 -28.50
C ALA A 6 6.66 13.39 -26.96
N PRO A 7 5.96 14.26 -26.22
CA PRO A 7 5.94 14.18 -24.77
C PRO A 7 5.39 12.81 -24.33
N VAL A 8 6.06 12.22 -23.34
CA VAL A 8 5.67 10.93 -22.78
C VAL A 8 4.24 11.02 -22.23
N PRO A 9 3.32 10.10 -22.54
CA PRO A 9 1.94 10.16 -22.02
C PRO A 9 1.89 10.09 -20.50
N ASP A 10 0.98 10.86 -19.89
CA ASP A 10 0.80 10.92 -18.43
C ASP A 10 0.51 9.56 -17.79
N GLU A 11 -0.21 8.67 -18.49
CA GLU A 11 -0.47 7.31 -18.01
C GLU A 11 0.81 6.50 -17.83
N ARG A 12 1.77 6.66 -18.76
CA ARG A 12 3.08 6.02 -18.65
C ARG A 12 3.87 6.61 -17.49
N VAL A 13 3.86 7.94 -17.33
CA VAL A 13 4.55 8.60 -16.21
C VAL A 13 3.97 8.14 -14.87
N ALA A 14 2.65 8.07 -14.75
CA ALA A 14 1.98 7.56 -13.55
C ALA A 14 2.31 6.09 -13.28
N TYR A 15 2.31 5.23 -14.31
CA TYR A 15 2.70 3.82 -14.19
C TYR A 15 4.13 3.68 -13.67
N LEU A 16 5.07 4.44 -14.24
CA LEU A 16 6.47 4.46 -13.79
C LEU A 16 6.60 4.97 -12.36
N GLY A 17 5.77 5.94 -11.96
CA GLY A 17 5.71 6.43 -10.58
C GLY A 17 5.01 5.48 -9.61
N GLY A 18 4.62 4.26 -10.00
CA GLY A 18 3.91 3.30 -9.14
C GLY A 18 2.40 3.54 -9.00
N GLY A 19 1.86 4.57 -9.67
CA GLY A 19 0.44 4.89 -9.78
C GLY A 19 -0.30 4.93 -8.44
N ASP A 20 -1.56 4.52 -8.46
CA ASP A 20 -2.42 4.51 -7.27
C ASP A 20 -1.97 3.47 -6.22
N HIS A 21 -1.13 2.51 -6.59
CA HIS A 21 -0.64 1.50 -5.66
C HIS A 21 0.27 2.09 -4.57
N LEU A 22 1.12 3.06 -4.89
CA LEU A 22 1.92 3.76 -3.86
C LEU A 22 1.04 4.54 -2.88
N PHE A 23 -0.01 5.19 -3.40
CA PHE A 23 -0.96 5.91 -2.56
C PHE A 23 -1.71 4.96 -1.61
N GLN A 24 -2.20 3.84 -2.15
CA GLN A 24 -2.85 2.79 -1.37
C GLN A 24 -1.91 2.24 -0.31
N ARG A 25 -0.66 1.93 -0.67
CA ARG A 25 0.35 1.43 0.25
C ARG A 25 0.64 2.42 1.37
N HIS A 26 0.71 3.71 1.10
CA HIS A 26 0.89 4.73 2.13
C HIS A 26 -0.26 4.73 3.15
N ILE A 27 -1.50 4.63 2.68
CA ILE A 27 -2.68 4.51 3.54
C ILE A 27 -2.61 3.24 4.38
N ASP A 28 -2.29 2.12 3.74
CA ASP A 28 -2.19 0.82 4.40
C ASP A 28 -1.11 0.84 5.49
N GLU A 29 0.10 1.36 5.19
CA GLU A 29 1.21 1.51 6.13
C GLU A 29 0.83 2.40 7.33
N ARG A 30 0.11 3.50 7.10
CA ARG A 30 -0.40 4.34 8.20
C ARG A 30 -1.40 3.60 9.08
N MET A 31 -2.28 2.80 8.49
CA MET A 31 -3.25 2.01 9.25
C MET A 31 -2.55 0.97 10.12
N VAL A 32 -1.64 0.17 9.55
CA VAL A 32 -0.94 -0.88 10.30
C VAL A 32 0.06 -0.32 11.32
N ASN A 33 0.49 0.92 11.19
CA ASN A 33 1.33 1.58 12.19
C ASN A 33 0.52 2.29 13.30
N ASN A 34 -0.79 2.47 13.12
CA ASN A 34 -1.66 3.02 14.14
C ASN A 34 -2.00 1.94 15.18
N ALA A 35 -1.54 2.14 16.42
CA ALA A 35 -1.73 1.17 17.50
C ALA A 35 -3.21 0.89 17.83
N ALA A 36 -4.06 1.93 17.81
CA ALA A 36 -5.50 1.79 18.06
C ALA A 36 -6.20 1.03 16.91
N ALA A 37 -5.82 1.29 15.66
CA ALA A 37 -6.34 0.52 14.54
C ALA A 37 -5.88 -0.94 14.60
N ARG A 38 -4.62 -1.19 15.00
CA ARG A 38 -4.11 -2.56 15.17
C ARG A 38 -4.80 -3.32 16.30
N SER A 39 -5.09 -2.69 17.44
CA SER A 39 -5.76 -3.38 18.55
C SER A 39 -7.15 -3.92 18.16
N GLU A 40 -7.78 -3.32 17.16
CA GLU A 40 -9.04 -3.85 16.62
C GLU A 40 -8.89 -5.23 15.98
N LEU A 41 -7.69 -5.65 15.53
CA LEU A 41 -7.44 -6.98 14.95
C LEU A 41 -7.89 -8.10 15.90
N GLU A 42 -7.55 -8.01 17.18
CA GLU A 42 -7.91 -9.01 18.19
C GLU A 42 -9.41 -9.02 18.45
N ARG A 43 -10.06 -7.86 18.34
CA ARG A 43 -11.48 -7.71 18.64
C ARG A 43 -12.37 -8.19 17.49
N ILE A 44 -12.04 -7.86 16.23
CA ILE A 44 -12.93 -8.11 15.07
C ILE A 44 -12.42 -9.22 14.15
N GLY A 45 -11.20 -9.70 14.36
CA GLY A 45 -10.55 -10.69 13.51
C GLY A 45 -9.96 -10.09 12.23
N VAL A 46 -8.95 -10.76 11.68
CA VAL A 46 -8.17 -10.26 10.53
C VAL A 46 -9.00 -10.11 9.25
N ARG A 47 -9.97 -11.00 8.97
CA ARG A 47 -10.80 -10.90 7.74
C ARG A 47 -11.59 -9.60 7.73
N ARG A 48 -12.30 -9.32 8.83
CA ARG A 48 -13.09 -8.09 8.96
C ARG A 48 -12.20 -6.87 9.03
N TRP A 49 -11.06 -6.95 9.71
CA TRP A 49 -10.08 -5.88 9.72
C TRP A 49 -9.62 -5.51 8.30
N CYS A 50 -9.24 -6.50 7.49
CA CYS A 50 -8.82 -6.28 6.11
C CYS A 50 -9.97 -5.79 5.21
N ALA A 51 -11.20 -6.26 5.43
CA ALA A 51 -12.38 -5.77 4.71
C ALA A 51 -12.66 -4.29 5.06
N ASN A 52 -12.60 -3.93 6.34
CA ASN A 52 -12.77 -2.55 6.81
C ASN A 52 -11.67 -1.64 6.28
N LEU A 53 -10.42 -2.08 6.27
CA LEU A 53 -9.31 -1.35 5.65
C LEU A 53 -9.56 -1.13 4.15
N ARG A 54 -9.95 -2.19 3.41
CA ARG A 54 -10.25 -2.09 1.97
C ARG A 54 -11.35 -1.07 1.69
N ASN A 55 -12.42 -1.07 2.49
CA ASN A 55 -13.54 -0.15 2.35
C ASN A 55 -13.11 1.29 2.67
N ALA A 56 -12.42 1.51 3.78
CA ALA A 56 -11.89 2.82 4.16
C ALA A 56 -10.94 3.38 3.09
N ARG A 57 -10.06 2.53 2.57
CA ARG A 57 -9.13 2.87 1.49
C ARG A 57 -9.84 3.21 0.19
N SER A 58 -10.85 2.44 -0.22
CA SER A 58 -11.56 2.65 -1.49
C SER A 58 -12.16 4.06 -1.57
N ALA A 59 -12.83 4.51 -0.50
CA ALA A 59 -13.40 5.85 -0.44
C ALA A 59 -12.33 6.96 -0.53
N VAL A 60 -11.22 6.79 0.19
CA VAL A 60 -10.11 7.75 0.20
C VAL A 60 -9.40 7.78 -1.16
N VAL A 61 -9.17 6.62 -1.79
CA VAL A 61 -8.58 6.54 -3.14
C VAL A 61 -9.47 7.21 -4.18
N ALA A 62 -10.78 6.98 -4.13
CA ALA A 62 -11.71 7.64 -5.05
C ALA A 62 -11.67 9.17 -4.93
N ARG A 63 -11.53 9.69 -3.70
CA ARG A 63 -11.52 11.13 -3.41
C ARG A 63 -10.17 11.81 -3.69
N TYR A 64 -9.08 11.25 -3.16
CA TYR A 64 -7.75 11.87 -3.18
C TYR A 64 -6.84 11.33 -4.29
N GLY A 65 -7.16 10.17 -4.86
CA GLY A 65 -6.36 9.52 -5.90
C GLY A 65 -6.08 10.39 -7.12
N PRO A 66 -7.06 11.11 -7.69
CA PRO A 66 -6.81 12.01 -8.82
C PRO A 66 -5.80 13.13 -8.52
N ALA A 67 -5.92 13.76 -7.36
CA ALA A 67 -5.00 14.83 -6.93
C ALA A 67 -3.60 14.28 -6.66
N TYR A 68 -3.50 13.13 -6.00
CA TYR A 68 -2.24 12.43 -5.80
C TYR A 68 -1.56 12.09 -7.13
N ARG A 69 -2.33 11.52 -8.08
CA ARG A 69 -1.81 11.14 -9.40
C ARG A 69 -1.28 12.34 -10.16
N ALA A 70 -1.97 13.48 -10.12
CA ALA A 70 -1.49 14.72 -10.73
C ALA A 70 -0.17 15.20 -10.09
N ALA A 71 -0.06 15.17 -8.75
CA ALA A 71 1.17 15.53 -8.04
C ALA A 71 2.33 14.58 -8.36
N LEU A 72 2.06 13.28 -8.46
CA LEU A 72 3.04 12.26 -8.86
C LEU A 72 3.56 12.53 -10.27
N ILE A 73 2.68 12.74 -11.24
CA ILE A 73 3.07 13.03 -12.64
C ILE A 73 3.91 14.30 -12.70
N SER A 74 3.47 15.38 -12.05
CA SER A 74 4.21 16.65 -12.02
C SER A 74 5.60 16.47 -11.42
N THR A 75 5.71 15.75 -10.30
CA THR A 75 6.98 15.47 -9.62
C THR A 75 7.90 14.63 -10.49
N MET A 76 7.38 13.58 -11.12
CA MET A 76 8.15 12.72 -12.03
C MET A 76 8.72 13.52 -13.20
N ARG A 77 7.92 14.40 -13.81
CA ARG A 77 8.38 15.28 -14.91
C ARG A 77 9.41 16.32 -14.47
N GLN A 78 9.35 16.76 -13.21
CA GLN A 78 10.31 17.69 -12.66
C GLN A 78 11.66 17.03 -12.33
N VAL A 79 11.63 15.80 -11.81
CA VAL A 79 12.81 15.14 -11.25
C VAL A 79 13.50 14.21 -12.25
N VAL A 80 12.73 13.57 -13.13
CA VAL A 80 13.22 12.54 -14.05
C VAL A 80 13.36 13.12 -15.46
N PRO A 81 14.54 13.02 -16.09
CA PRO A 81 14.74 13.48 -17.46
C PRO A 81 13.76 12.85 -18.45
N ASP A 82 13.33 13.61 -19.47
CA ASP A 82 12.34 13.14 -20.45
C ASP A 82 12.83 11.92 -21.24
N GLU A 83 14.14 11.83 -21.52
CA GLU A 83 14.72 10.68 -22.23
C GLU A 83 14.58 9.38 -21.42
N VAL A 84 14.62 9.50 -20.09
CA VAL A 84 14.42 8.39 -19.16
C VAL A 84 12.95 7.97 -19.15
N LEU A 85 12.02 8.93 -19.04
CA LEU A 85 10.58 8.68 -19.05
C LEU A 85 10.13 8.03 -20.38
N ALA A 86 10.78 8.41 -21.48
CA ALA A 86 10.52 7.88 -22.83
C ALA A 86 11.13 6.49 -23.08
N SER A 87 12.14 6.08 -22.28
CA SER A 87 12.87 4.84 -22.50
C SER A 87 11.96 3.61 -22.39
N ARG A 88 12.08 2.66 -23.32
CA ARG A 88 11.26 1.43 -23.40
C ARG A 88 11.60 0.36 -22.36
N MET A 89 12.57 0.59 -21.48
CA MET A 89 12.93 -0.43 -20.49
C MET A 89 11.66 -0.84 -19.74
N ALA A 90 11.37 -2.14 -19.75
CA ALA A 90 10.28 -2.72 -18.98
C ALA A 90 10.69 -2.61 -17.51
N LEU A 91 10.42 -1.43 -16.93
CA LEU A 91 10.76 -1.16 -15.55
C LEU A 91 9.72 -1.88 -14.68
N GLY A 92 9.90 -3.19 -14.50
CA GLY A 92 9.46 -3.82 -13.26
C GLY A 92 10.07 -3.02 -12.10
N TRP A 93 9.40 -3.00 -10.95
CA TRP A 93 9.72 -2.19 -9.76
C TRP A 93 11.22 -2.15 -9.35
N ASN A 94 12.03 -3.10 -9.81
CA ASN A 94 13.48 -3.22 -9.57
C ASN A 94 14.40 -2.58 -10.64
N ALA A 95 13.87 -1.88 -11.64
CA ALA A 95 14.71 -1.39 -12.73
C ALA A 95 15.32 -0.02 -12.39
N GLY A 96 16.66 0.02 -12.41
CA GLY A 96 17.51 0.93 -11.63
C GLY A 96 17.35 2.43 -11.85
N VAL A 97 16.51 2.90 -12.79
CA VAL A 97 16.37 4.34 -13.01
C VAL A 97 15.43 5.01 -12.01
N ILE A 98 14.30 4.39 -11.67
CA ILE A 98 13.47 4.87 -10.55
C ILE A 98 14.27 4.77 -9.24
N THR A 99 15.17 3.79 -9.11
CA THR A 99 16.08 3.66 -7.97
C THR A 99 17.07 4.83 -7.87
N ILE A 100 17.66 5.27 -8.99
CA ILE A 100 18.58 6.44 -9.03
C ILE A 100 17.86 7.72 -8.58
N TYR A 101 16.63 7.93 -9.05
CA TYR A 101 15.84 9.13 -8.72
C TYR A 101 14.96 8.97 -7.49
N HIS A 102 14.92 7.79 -6.87
CA HIS A 102 13.93 7.41 -5.85
C HIS A 102 13.81 8.44 -4.74
N ASN A 103 14.94 8.78 -4.10
CA ASN A 103 14.93 9.70 -2.97
C ASN A 103 14.51 11.11 -3.40
N ARG A 104 14.94 11.57 -4.58
CA ARG A 104 14.55 12.88 -5.11
C ARG A 104 13.06 12.95 -5.45
N ILE A 105 12.52 11.89 -6.06
CA ILE A 105 11.09 11.77 -6.36
C ILE A 105 10.31 11.77 -5.05
N ARG A 106 10.72 10.97 -4.06
CA ARG A 106 10.07 10.89 -2.76
C ARG A 106 10.07 12.25 -2.06
N ASP A 107 11.23 12.89 -1.93
CA ASP A 107 11.34 14.15 -1.20
C ASP A 107 10.54 15.28 -1.89
N ALA A 108 10.55 15.33 -3.22
CA ALA A 108 9.74 16.28 -3.99
C ALA A 108 8.23 15.98 -3.89
N LEU A 109 7.85 14.70 -3.91
CA LEU A 109 6.46 14.28 -3.77
C LEU A 109 5.94 14.54 -2.36
N ASP A 110 6.76 14.34 -1.32
CA ASP A 110 6.43 14.68 0.06
C ASP A 110 6.23 16.20 0.22
N ALA A 111 7.06 17.02 -0.43
CA ALA A 111 6.87 18.46 -0.44
C ALA A 111 5.59 18.90 -1.18
N ALA A 112 5.25 18.26 -2.30
CA ALA A 112 4.10 18.62 -3.13
C ALA A 112 2.76 18.06 -2.61
N ALA A 113 2.77 16.84 -2.08
CA ALA A 113 1.57 16.08 -1.74
C ALA A 113 1.53 15.61 -0.27
N GLY A 114 2.52 15.94 0.55
CA GLY A 114 2.56 15.60 1.98
C GLY A 114 1.26 15.92 2.75
N PRO A 115 0.67 17.12 2.58
CA PRO A 115 -0.63 17.45 3.18
C PRO A 115 -1.77 16.55 2.69
N LEU A 116 -1.83 16.24 1.38
CA LEU A 116 -2.83 15.34 0.81
C LEU A 116 -2.73 13.94 1.43
N PHE A 117 -1.50 13.43 1.58
CA PHE A 117 -1.27 12.17 2.26
C PHE A 117 -1.75 12.20 3.70
N ALA A 118 -1.38 13.25 4.46
CA ALA A 118 -1.79 13.45 5.86
C ALA A 118 -3.31 13.41 6.04
N GLU A 119 -4.02 14.17 5.22
CA GLU A 119 -5.48 14.22 5.22
C GLU A 119 -6.09 12.86 4.84
N ALA A 120 -5.63 12.26 3.74
CA ALA A 120 -6.09 10.95 3.28
C ALA A 120 -5.88 9.85 4.35
N GLY A 121 -4.74 9.85 5.02
CA GLY A 121 -4.45 8.91 6.11
C GLY A 121 -5.38 9.11 7.32
N SER A 122 -5.63 10.36 7.71
CA SER A 122 -6.56 10.69 8.81
C SER A 122 -8.00 10.28 8.48
N GLU A 123 -8.45 10.54 7.26
CA GLU A 123 -9.78 10.16 6.78
C GLU A 123 -9.93 8.63 6.72
N ALA A 124 -8.91 7.92 6.23
CA ALA A 124 -8.90 6.46 6.21
C ALA A 124 -9.01 5.88 7.63
N ILE A 125 -8.23 6.39 8.59
CA ILE A 125 -8.27 5.95 9.99
C ILE A 125 -9.65 6.23 10.60
N THR A 126 -10.24 7.39 10.30
CA THR A 126 -11.57 7.77 10.79
C THR A 126 -12.64 6.82 10.24
N ALA A 127 -12.64 6.59 8.92
CA ALA A 127 -13.57 5.69 8.25
C ALA A 127 -13.41 4.24 8.75
N PHE A 128 -12.17 3.78 8.89
CA PHE A 128 -11.86 2.47 9.48
C PHE A 128 -12.41 2.36 10.90
N SER A 129 -12.15 3.35 11.75
CA SER A 129 -12.60 3.34 13.16
C SER A 129 -14.12 3.38 13.29
N ALA A 130 -14.83 4.03 12.36
CA ALA A 130 -16.29 4.00 12.30
C ALA A 130 -16.80 2.59 11.93
N ALA A 131 -16.23 1.98 10.88
CA ALA A 131 -16.59 0.62 10.45
C ALA A 131 -16.24 -0.46 11.50
N ALA A 132 -15.09 -0.31 12.16
CA ALA A 132 -14.66 -1.20 13.23
C ALA A 132 -15.65 -1.16 14.39
N ARG A 133 -16.08 0.03 14.85
CA ARG A 133 -17.04 0.16 15.97
C ARG A 133 -18.35 -0.60 15.76
N SER A 134 -18.87 -0.66 14.54
CA SER A 134 -20.07 -1.44 14.19
C SER A 134 -19.79 -2.91 13.87
N SER A 135 -18.53 -3.33 13.83
CA SER A 135 -18.15 -4.71 13.50
C SER A 135 -18.35 -5.63 14.72
N PRO A 136 -18.93 -6.82 14.51
CA PRO A 136 -19.13 -7.80 15.57
C PRO A 136 -17.78 -8.28 16.12
N THR A 137 -17.72 -8.44 17.44
CA THR A 137 -16.57 -9.00 18.14
C THR A 137 -16.46 -10.50 17.86
N VAL A 138 -15.25 -11.00 17.67
CA VAL A 138 -14.98 -12.45 17.68
C VAL A 138 -14.74 -12.92 19.11
N GLU A 139 -15.00 -14.19 19.41
CA GLU A 139 -14.52 -14.78 20.67
C GLU A 139 -12.99 -14.72 20.70
N ARG A 140 -12.38 -14.44 21.86
CA ARG A 140 -10.91 -14.41 21.99
C ARG A 140 -10.33 -15.75 21.51
N GLY A 141 -9.44 -15.70 20.52
CA GLY A 141 -8.86 -16.88 19.88
C GLY A 141 -9.51 -17.26 18.56
N ALA A 142 -10.76 -16.85 18.30
CA ALA A 142 -11.43 -17.05 17.01
C ALA A 142 -11.03 -15.96 16.01
N ALA A 143 -9.75 -15.88 15.67
CA ALA A 143 -9.31 -15.14 14.49
C ALA A 143 -9.72 -15.96 13.24
N ASP A 144 -11.03 -15.99 12.92
CA ASP A 144 -11.69 -16.69 11.79
C ASP A 144 -10.73 -17.63 11.03
N GLU A 145 -10.37 -18.82 11.54
CA GLU A 145 -9.35 -19.72 10.95
C GLU A 145 -9.15 -19.54 9.43
N PRO A 146 -7.91 -19.40 8.92
CA PRO A 146 -6.68 -20.00 9.45
C PRO A 146 -5.68 -19.04 10.11
N PHE A 147 -6.10 -18.10 10.97
CA PHE A 147 -5.25 -16.97 11.38
C PHE A 147 -4.80 -16.92 12.85
N GLU A 148 -4.97 -18.01 13.59
CA GLU A 148 -4.72 -18.06 15.05
C GLU A 148 -3.23 -17.82 15.43
N ASP A 149 -2.28 -18.00 14.49
CA ASP A 149 -0.83 -17.96 14.73
C ASP A 149 -0.06 -16.84 13.98
N TRP A 150 -0.72 -15.74 13.60
CA TRP A 150 0.00 -14.62 12.99
C TRP A 150 0.57 -13.71 14.07
N SER A 151 1.87 -13.39 14.00
CA SER A 151 2.47 -12.31 14.77
C SER A 151 1.96 -10.95 14.27
N PHE A 152 0.68 -10.67 14.51
CA PHE A 152 -0.01 -9.43 14.12
C PHE A 152 0.58 -8.17 14.77
N GLU A 153 1.47 -8.35 15.75
CA GLU A 153 2.36 -7.29 16.24
C GLU A 153 3.22 -6.67 15.12
N ARG A 154 3.49 -7.41 14.04
CA ARG A 154 4.29 -6.94 12.89
C ARG A 154 3.38 -6.30 11.84
N PRO A 155 3.54 -4.98 11.56
CA PRO A 155 2.73 -4.29 10.54
C PRO A 155 2.79 -4.96 9.16
N VAL A 156 3.98 -5.42 8.76
CA VAL A 156 4.20 -6.09 7.47
C VAL A 156 3.50 -7.46 7.38
N ALA A 157 3.27 -8.13 8.50
CA ALA A 157 2.44 -9.33 8.51
C ALA A 157 1.03 -8.89 8.10
N VAL A 158 0.36 -8.05 8.89
CA VAL A 158 -1.02 -7.58 8.64
C VAL A 158 -1.26 -7.15 7.17
N LEU A 159 -0.34 -6.39 6.57
CA LEU A 159 -0.42 -5.99 5.16
C LEU A 159 -0.46 -7.18 4.19
N ASN A 160 0.43 -8.17 4.37
CA ASN A 160 0.43 -9.38 3.57
C ASN A 160 -0.86 -10.18 3.76
N ALA A 161 -1.40 -10.28 4.98
CA ALA A 161 -2.70 -10.92 5.20
C ALA A 161 -3.78 -10.22 4.37
N CYS A 162 -3.86 -8.90 4.44
CA CYS A 162 -4.89 -8.15 3.73
C CYS A 162 -4.75 -8.21 2.21
N MET A 163 -3.53 -8.27 1.67
CA MET A 163 -3.32 -8.55 0.26
C MET A 163 -3.89 -9.92 -0.14
N LEU A 164 -3.57 -10.97 0.63
CA LEU A 164 -4.04 -12.32 0.32
C LEU A 164 -5.55 -12.47 0.47
N LEU A 165 -6.13 -11.85 1.50
CA LEU A 165 -7.57 -11.88 1.75
C LEU A 165 -8.38 -10.94 0.84
N SER A 166 -7.72 -10.15 0.01
CA SER A 166 -8.37 -9.34 -1.02
C SER A 166 -8.60 -10.07 -2.33
N ASP A 167 -7.99 -11.24 -2.49
CA ASP A 167 -8.22 -12.10 -3.63
C ASP A 167 -9.17 -13.26 -3.25
N PRO A 168 -10.43 -13.25 -3.73
CA PRO A 168 -11.39 -14.29 -3.41
C PRO A 168 -11.02 -15.66 -4.01
N SER A 169 -10.04 -15.73 -4.92
CA SER A 169 -9.54 -16.98 -5.49
C SER A 169 -8.49 -17.68 -4.63
N VAL A 170 -7.96 -17.02 -3.60
CA VAL A 170 -6.94 -17.59 -2.71
C VAL A 170 -7.56 -18.66 -1.81
N THR A 171 -7.11 -19.90 -1.99
CA THR A 171 -7.54 -21.02 -1.14
C THR A 171 -6.89 -20.97 0.25
N ARG A 172 -7.46 -21.68 1.22
CA ARG A 172 -6.88 -21.84 2.57
C ARG A 172 -5.44 -22.36 2.51
N GLU A 173 -5.17 -23.33 1.65
CA GLU A 173 -3.85 -23.94 1.47
C GLU A 173 -2.82 -22.95 0.90
N GLN A 174 -3.22 -22.17 -0.11
CA GLN A 174 -2.36 -21.12 -0.68
C GLN A 174 -2.05 -20.02 0.35
N PHE A 175 -3.03 -19.65 1.16
CA PHE A 175 -2.84 -18.71 2.26
C PHE A 175 -1.81 -19.25 3.28
N LEU A 176 -2.02 -20.48 3.77
CA LEU A 176 -1.13 -21.11 4.76
C LEU A 176 0.30 -21.28 4.22
N THR A 177 0.45 -21.65 2.95
CA THR A 177 1.77 -21.77 2.30
C THR A 177 2.50 -20.42 2.28
N ARG A 178 1.81 -19.34 1.91
CA ARG A 178 2.40 -18.00 1.88
C ARG A 178 2.73 -17.48 3.27
N LYS A 179 1.89 -17.77 4.27
CA LYS A 179 2.21 -17.51 5.70
C LYS A 179 3.51 -18.20 6.08
N ALA A 180 3.65 -19.50 5.83
CA ALA A 180 4.84 -20.26 6.20
C ALA A 180 6.12 -19.71 5.56
N ILE A 181 6.05 -19.29 4.29
CA ILE A 181 7.18 -18.65 3.60
C ILE A 181 7.54 -17.31 4.26
N PHE A 182 6.54 -16.49 4.58
CA PHE A 182 6.73 -15.20 5.24
C PHE A 182 7.36 -15.36 6.63
N ASP A 183 6.78 -16.23 7.46
CA ASP A 183 7.28 -16.52 8.81
C ASP A 183 8.72 -17.05 8.77
N GLY A 184 9.01 -18.00 7.89
CA GLY A 184 10.35 -18.56 7.72
C GLY A 184 11.39 -17.55 7.23
N PHE A 185 10.99 -16.56 6.41
CA PHE A 185 11.88 -15.45 6.04
C PHE A 185 12.18 -14.54 7.23
N HIS A 186 11.17 -14.23 8.04
CA HIS A 186 11.31 -13.32 9.16
C HIS A 186 12.05 -13.94 10.35
N GLN A 187 11.84 -15.21 10.68
CA GLN A 187 12.62 -15.92 11.70
C GLN A 187 14.13 -15.88 11.40
N ARG A 188 14.51 -16.00 10.11
CA ARG A 188 15.91 -15.90 9.68
C ARG A 188 16.51 -14.49 9.81
N LYS A 189 15.67 -13.45 9.83
CA LYS A 189 16.12 -12.06 10.05
C LYS A 189 16.34 -11.76 11.52
N ASP A 190 15.50 -12.31 12.40
CA ASP A 190 15.59 -12.08 13.85
C ASP A 190 16.71 -12.90 14.51
N ALA A 191 17.19 -13.96 13.84
CA ALA A 191 18.31 -14.79 14.30
C ALA A 191 19.71 -14.29 13.87
N ARG A 192 19.80 -13.13 13.21
CA ARG A 192 21.04 -12.48 12.76
C ARG A 192 21.26 -11.17 13.50
#